data_AF-A0MAB0-F1
#
_entry.id   AF-A0MAB0-F1
#
_cell.length_a   1.000
_cell.length_b   1.000
_cell.length_c   1.000
_cell.angle_alpha   90.00
_cell.angle_beta   90.00
_cell.angle_gamma   90.00
#
_symmetry.space_group_name_H-M   'P 1'
#
loop_
_entity.id
_entity.type
_entity.pdbx_description
1 polymer ?
#
loop_
_entity_poly.entity_id
_entity_poly.type
_entity_poly.pdbx_seq_one_letter_code
_entity_poly.pdbx_strand_id
1 'polypeptide(L)'
;ADIGDIIRRRDIFRGNDEEKKKREDSEKNLKEIFKNIKNENTDLKKLTTEKVREYWWNANRHTVWKAITCNAGSGTYFRATCDSDDKKGQYQAHDKCRC
;
A
#
# COMPACT_ATOMS: atom_id res chain seq x y z
N ALA A 1 4.41 -4.45 0.16
CA ALA A 1 3.75 -4.05 1.42
C ALA A 1 2.29 -4.45 1.26
N ASP A 2 1.86 -5.41 2.05
CA ASP A 2 0.78 -6.34 1.67
C ASP A 2 -0.55 -5.63 1.40
N ILE A 3 -0.93 -4.64 2.23
CA ILE A 3 -2.16 -3.86 2.02
C ILE A 3 -2.12 -3.10 0.68
N GLY A 4 -0.98 -2.51 0.33
CA GLY A 4 -0.81 -1.80 -0.94
C GLY A 4 -0.79 -2.74 -2.14
N ASP A 5 -0.35 -3.98 -1.95
CA ASP A 5 -0.35 -5.00 -2.98
C ASP A 5 -1.76 -5.58 -3.20
N ILE A 6 -2.57 -5.71 -2.15
CA ILE A 6 -4.00 -6.06 -2.26
C ILE A 6 -4.75 -4.98 -3.06
N ILE A 7 -4.63 -3.70 -2.67
CA ILE A 7 -5.32 -2.58 -3.36
C ILE A 7 -4.90 -2.49 -4.84
N ARG A 8 -3.62 -2.73 -5.15
CA ARG A 8 -3.09 -2.68 -6.52
C ARG A 8 -3.22 -3.99 -7.30
N ARG A 9 -3.81 -5.03 -6.70
CA ARG A 9 -3.94 -6.38 -7.29
C ARG A 9 -2.59 -7.01 -7.67
N ARG A 10 -1.57 -6.80 -6.84
CA ARG A 10 -0.23 -7.40 -6.92
C ARG A 10 0.05 -8.40 -5.79
N ASP A 11 -0.92 -8.65 -4.93
CA ASP A 11 -0.81 -9.62 -3.85
C ASP A 11 -0.61 -11.04 -4.41
N ILE A 12 0.41 -11.74 -3.89
CA ILE A 12 0.81 -13.09 -4.33
C ILE A 12 0.31 -14.18 -3.38
N PHE A 13 -0.37 -13.82 -2.29
CA PHE A 13 -0.83 -14.76 -1.28
C PHE A 13 -1.92 -15.68 -1.86
N ARG A 14 -1.65 -16.99 -1.88
CA ARG A 14 -2.58 -18.00 -2.44
C ARG A 14 -3.55 -18.54 -1.37
N GLY A 15 -3.07 -18.77 -0.15
CA GLY A 15 -3.87 -19.19 1.01
C GLY A 15 -4.55 -20.56 0.86
N ASN A 16 -5.37 -20.92 1.84
CA ASN A 16 -6.29 -22.05 1.76
C ASN A 16 -7.61 -21.68 1.03
N ASP A 17 -8.51 -22.65 0.83
CA ASP A 17 -9.76 -22.42 0.08
C ASP A 17 -10.70 -21.39 0.72
N GLU A 18 -10.72 -21.29 2.06
CA GLU A 18 -11.54 -20.30 2.77
C GLU A 18 -10.97 -18.88 2.61
N GLU A 19 -9.65 -18.73 2.74
CA GLU A 19 -8.94 -17.46 2.53
C GLU A 19 -9.09 -16.98 1.08
N LYS A 20 -9.04 -17.93 0.13
CA LYS A 20 -9.27 -17.64 -1.29
C LYS A 20 -10.67 -17.06 -1.53
N LYS A 21 -11.72 -17.63 -0.94
CA LYS A 21 -13.08 -17.09 -1.04
C LYS A 21 -13.18 -15.67 -0.49
N LYS A 22 -12.65 -15.43 0.73
CA LYS A 22 -12.64 -14.08 1.34
C LYS A 22 -11.90 -13.06 0.47
N ARG A 23 -10.81 -13.45 -0.17
CA ARG A 23 -10.05 -12.61 -1.10
C ARG A 23 -10.85 -12.32 -2.37
N GLU A 24 -11.53 -13.32 -2.94
CA GLU A 24 -12.39 -13.14 -4.12
C GLU A 24 -13.54 -12.17 -3.84
N ASP A 25 -14.18 -12.29 -2.67
CA ASP A 25 -15.22 -11.35 -2.22
C ASP A 25 -14.67 -9.94 -2.05
N SER A 26 -13.50 -9.81 -1.41
CA SER A 26 -12.82 -8.52 -1.25
C SER A 26 -12.44 -7.89 -2.59
N GLU A 27 -11.90 -8.67 -3.53
CA GLU A 27 -11.54 -8.20 -4.86
C GLU A 27 -12.77 -7.82 -5.69
N LYS A 28 -13.90 -8.53 -5.52
CA LYS A 28 -15.18 -8.17 -6.15
C LYS A 28 -15.65 -6.80 -5.67
N ASN A 29 -15.63 -6.57 -4.35
CA ASN A 29 -16.00 -5.29 -3.76
C ASN A 29 -15.07 -4.16 -4.22
N LEU A 30 -13.76 -4.39 -4.23
CA LEU A 30 -12.79 -3.41 -4.72
C LEU A 30 -13.00 -3.09 -6.21
N LYS A 31 -13.28 -4.10 -7.05
CA LYS A 31 -13.61 -3.87 -8.47
C LYS A 31 -14.85 -2.99 -8.63
N GLU A 32 -15.87 -3.21 -7.83
CA GLU A 32 -17.10 -2.42 -7.87
C GLU A 32 -16.85 -0.97 -7.46
N ILE A 33 -16.15 -0.74 -6.35
CA ILE A 33 -15.77 0.60 -5.87
C ILE A 33 -14.99 1.36 -6.95
N PHE A 34 -13.92 0.75 -7.50
CA PHE A 34 -13.11 1.42 -8.51
C PHE A 34 -13.84 1.60 -9.84
N LYS A 35 -14.81 0.74 -10.17
CA LYS A 35 -15.70 0.94 -11.33
C LYS A 35 -16.60 2.15 -11.11
N ASN A 36 -17.17 2.32 -9.92
CA ASN A 36 -18.02 3.46 -9.58
C ASN A 36 -17.22 4.78 -9.61
N ILE A 37 -16.03 4.81 -8.99
CA ILE A 37 -15.11 5.96 -9.03
C ILE A 37 -14.78 6.36 -10.48
N LYS A 38 -14.51 5.38 -11.35
CA LYS A 38 -14.28 5.65 -12.79
C LYS A 38 -15.52 6.17 -13.50
N ASN A 39 -16.70 5.72 -13.12
CA ASN A 39 -17.94 6.15 -13.76
C ASN A 39 -18.31 7.59 -13.39
N GLU A 40 -18.02 7.98 -12.15
CA GLU A 40 -18.26 9.31 -11.59
C GLU A 40 -17.29 10.38 -12.12
N ASN A 41 -16.08 9.99 -12.54
CA ASN A 41 -15.07 10.92 -13.06
C ASN A 41 -14.73 10.62 -14.53
N THR A 42 -15.09 11.55 -15.42
CA THR A 42 -14.88 11.43 -16.88
C THR A 42 -13.42 11.32 -17.28
N ASP A 43 -12.49 11.91 -16.52
CA ASP A 43 -11.05 11.82 -16.81
C ASP A 43 -10.49 10.45 -16.43
N LEU A 44 -11.03 9.82 -15.38
CA LEU A 44 -10.66 8.46 -14.97
C LEU A 44 -11.19 7.39 -15.92
N LYS A 45 -12.24 7.66 -16.71
CA LYS A 45 -12.75 6.73 -17.74
C LYS A 45 -11.69 6.40 -18.81
N LYS A 46 -10.80 7.35 -19.10
CA LYS A 46 -9.71 7.19 -20.08
C LYS A 46 -8.57 6.31 -19.54
N LEU A 47 -8.51 6.11 -18.23
CA LEU A 47 -7.47 5.32 -17.57
C LEU A 47 -7.90 3.87 -17.37
N THR A 48 -6.92 2.97 -17.36
CA THR A 48 -7.16 1.57 -16.95
C THR A 48 -7.45 1.52 -15.45
N THR A 49 -8.21 0.52 -15.01
CA THR A 49 -8.57 0.37 -13.59
C THR A 49 -7.34 0.18 -12.71
N GLU A 50 -6.30 -0.47 -13.24
CA GLU A 50 -5.00 -0.66 -12.60
C GLU A 50 -4.31 0.68 -12.31
N LYS A 51 -4.30 1.61 -13.28
CA LYS A 51 -3.73 2.96 -13.08
C LYS A 51 -4.51 3.76 -12.05
N VAL A 52 -5.84 3.65 -12.05
CA VAL A 52 -6.68 4.32 -11.05
C VAL A 52 -6.40 3.80 -9.64
N ARG A 53 -6.26 2.48 -9.48
CA ARG A 53 -5.86 1.85 -8.20
C ARG A 53 -4.50 2.34 -7.72
N GLU A 54 -3.53 2.47 -8.63
CA GLU A 54 -2.19 2.97 -8.31
C GLU A 54 -2.19 4.44 -7.89
N TYR A 55 -2.88 5.31 -8.63
CA TYR A 55 -3.01 6.72 -8.26
C TYR A 55 -3.74 6.91 -6.94
N TRP A 56 -4.82 6.15 -6.73
CA TRP A 56 -5.55 6.17 -5.46
C TRP A 56 -4.64 5.75 -4.30
N TRP A 57 -3.86 4.67 -4.46
CA TRP A 57 -2.91 4.23 -3.44
C TRP A 57 -1.84 5.29 -3.17
N ASN A 58 -1.27 5.89 -4.21
CA ASN A 58 -0.25 6.94 -4.06
C ASN A 58 -0.80 8.18 -3.34
N ALA A 59 -2.04 8.57 -3.62
CA ALA A 59 -2.69 9.70 -2.95
C ALA A 59 -3.00 9.41 -1.47
N ASN A 60 -3.38 8.17 -1.13
CA ASN A 60 -3.92 7.84 0.20
C ASN A 60 -2.97 7.06 1.10
N ARG A 61 -1.82 6.57 0.59
CA ARG A 61 -0.87 5.73 1.34
C ARG A 61 -0.43 6.33 2.68
N HIS A 62 -0.28 7.66 2.74
CA HIS A 62 0.11 8.36 3.96
C HIS A 62 -1.01 8.33 5.01
N THR A 63 -2.25 8.54 4.60
CA THR A 63 -3.43 8.50 5.47
C THR A 63 -3.68 7.08 5.96
N VAL A 64 -3.58 6.09 5.07
CA VAL A 64 -3.69 4.68 5.41
C VAL A 64 -2.59 4.29 6.41
N TRP A 65 -1.34 4.69 6.17
CA TRP A 65 -0.24 4.47 7.12
C TRP A 65 -0.53 5.10 8.47
N LYS A 66 -0.95 6.37 8.50
CA LYS A 66 -1.30 7.08 9.74
C LYS A 66 -2.38 6.34 10.53
N ALA A 67 -3.40 5.79 9.86
CA ALA A 67 -4.45 5.01 10.50
C ALA A 67 -3.91 3.69 11.09
N ILE A 68 -3.05 2.98 10.36
CA ILE A 68 -2.40 1.74 10.84
C ILE A 68 -1.55 2.02 12.08
N THR A 69 -0.80 3.12 12.06
CA THR A 69 0.10 3.50 13.16
C THR A 69 -0.60 4.23 14.31
N CYS A 70 -1.91 4.47 14.21
CA CYS A 70 -2.64 5.29 15.20
C CYS A 70 -2.51 4.73 16.63
N ASN A 71 -2.47 3.40 16.77
CA ASN A 71 -2.29 2.70 18.04
C ASN A 71 -0.99 1.88 18.09
N ALA A 72 -0.10 2.07 17.11
CA ALA A 72 1.25 1.54 17.24
C ALA A 72 1.92 2.38 18.34
N GLY A 73 2.38 1.73 19.42
CA GLY A 73 3.05 2.40 20.54
C GLY A 73 4.36 3.08 20.12
N SER A 74 5.34 3.19 21.02
CA SER A 74 6.64 3.81 20.73
C SER A 74 7.56 2.97 19.81
N GLY A 75 6.99 2.18 18.89
CA GLY A 75 7.74 1.43 17.89
C GLY A 75 8.29 2.37 16.83
N THR A 76 9.59 2.62 16.84
CA THR A 76 10.27 3.40 15.81
C THR A 76 10.38 2.59 14.53
N TYR A 77 9.74 3.04 13.45
CA TYR A 77 9.97 2.52 12.11
C TYR A 77 11.28 3.08 11.55
N PHE A 78 12.42 2.50 11.96
CA PHE A 78 13.72 2.89 11.45
C PHE A 78 14.08 2.06 10.21
N ARG A 79 14.22 2.71 9.05
CA ARG A 79 14.87 2.14 7.88
C ARG A 79 16.24 2.77 7.78
N ALA A 80 17.28 2.03 8.19
CA ALA A 80 18.65 2.46 7.99
C ALA A 80 18.88 2.65 6.48
N THR A 81 19.25 3.86 6.06
CA THR A 81 19.71 4.09 4.69
C THR A 81 21.15 3.63 4.58
N CYS A 82 21.38 2.68 3.68
CA CYS A 82 22.68 2.12 3.25
C CYS A 82 23.58 1.60 4.38
N ASP A 83 23.42 0.31 4.68
CA ASP A 83 24.33 -0.45 5.53
C ASP A 83 25.65 -0.67 4.79
N SER A 84 26.76 -0.20 5.36
CA SER A 84 28.02 -0.92 5.25
C SER A 84 28.00 -1.92 6.40
N ASP A 85 28.12 -3.23 6.11
CA ASP A 85 27.95 -4.38 7.04
C ASP A 85 28.46 -4.17 8.48
N ASP A 86 29.44 -3.29 8.68
CA ASP A 86 30.03 -2.92 9.96
C ASP A 86 29.24 -1.88 10.79
N LYS A 87 28.07 -1.42 10.34
CA LYS A 87 27.24 -0.37 10.99
C LYS A 87 27.97 0.96 11.30
N LYS A 88 29.11 1.22 10.67
CA LYS A 88 29.97 2.41 10.88
C LYS A 88 29.97 3.38 9.70
N GLY A 89 29.07 3.16 8.74
CA GLY A 89 29.00 3.99 7.53
C GLY A 89 28.64 5.43 7.88
N GLN A 90 29.50 6.36 7.49
CA GLN A 90 29.34 7.82 7.59
C GLN A 90 28.05 8.40 6.95
N TYR A 91 27.24 7.55 6.31
CA TYR A 91 25.99 7.89 5.63
C TYR A 91 24.74 7.43 6.39
N GLN A 92 24.90 6.88 7.60
CA GLN A 92 23.76 6.50 8.44
C GLN A 92 23.05 7.74 8.98
N ALA A 93 21.77 7.90 8.65
CA ALA A 93 20.94 8.97 9.21
C ALA A 93 20.53 8.59 10.65
N HIS A 94 21.10 9.26 11.65
CA HIS A 94 20.93 8.90 13.07
C HIS A 94 19.61 9.38 13.69
N ASP A 95 19.00 10.43 13.15
CA ASP A 95 17.86 11.08 13.81
C ASP A 95 16.53 10.90 13.07
N LYS A 96 16.44 11.30 11.81
CA LYS A 96 15.19 11.25 11.03
C LYS A 96 15.48 11.02 9.55
N CYS A 97 15.13 9.84 9.05
CA CYS A 97 15.05 9.60 7.61
C CYS A 97 13.92 10.47 7.03
N ARG A 98 14.26 11.54 6.33
CA ARG A 98 13.30 12.32 5.54
C ARG A 98 13.29 11.73 4.13
N CYS A 99 12.10 11.33 3.68
CA CYS A 99 11.85 10.98 2.28
C CYS A 99 11.88 12.22 1.39
#